data_AF-A0AAV0M493-F1
#
_entry.id   AF-A0AAV0M493-F1
#
_cell.length_a   1.000
_cell.length_b   1.000
_cell.length_c   1.000
_cell.angle_alpha   90.00
_cell.angle_beta   90.00
_cell.angle_gamma   90.00
#
_symmetry.space_group_name_H-M   'P 1'
#
loop_
_entity.id
_entity.type
_entity.pdbx_description
1 polymer ?
#
loop_
_entity_poly.entity_id
_entity_poly.type
_entity_poly.pdbx_seq_one_letter_code
_entity_poly.pdbx_strand_id
1 'polypeptide(L)'
;MQSSAADGVLAEYGSSKPMEASLQKKRQAMIDRLSNRHQSRTATAGNSTRSADDDNLDSAVASFASKFSESKCSIDSLIDKSSSVDSSAIRSHLDGISSSIAALEQLVAESSYSLPSYELRSALKSVSEMKQRLENQSAELLPKKKFSFRNKSATAAAKSSAAVRPKDPDPPKQQPPVLVIRESPGFRNAEDATLTKNFRGSGIGEFTASDLDSCEVRLIGCINALFINRLRNCRVYTGPVIGSVLIEQVENCVFVLASHQIRIHNASGCDFYLRVRSRPIIEDCLRVRFAPYCLRYEGMEEELQEAGLGDESGNWGNVDDFKWLRAVQSPNWSVLEESQRIECFEIHESGDGNENPQTD
;
A
#
# COMPACT_ATOMS: atom_id res chain seq x y z
N MET A 1 -50.36 27.32 -16.09
CA MET A 1 -50.55 27.26 -14.63
C MET A 1 -49.40 26.44 -14.04
N GLN A 2 -48.91 26.79 -12.83
CA GLN A 2 -48.38 25.91 -11.75
C GLN A 2 -47.41 24.73 -12.11
N SER A 3 -46.37 24.38 -11.34
CA SER A 3 -45.78 24.89 -10.08
C SER A 3 -44.40 24.21 -9.86
N SER A 4 -43.58 24.71 -8.92
CA SER A 4 -42.43 24.08 -8.20
C SER A 4 -41.51 23.09 -8.95
N ALA A 5 -40.19 23.29 -9.12
CA ALA A 5 -39.11 23.60 -8.15
C ALA A 5 -38.82 22.51 -7.08
N ALA A 6 -37.59 21.96 -7.10
CA ALA A 6 -36.80 21.47 -5.95
C ALA A 6 -35.37 21.08 -6.39
N ASP A 7 -34.37 21.25 -5.51
CA ASP A 7 -32.98 20.79 -5.66
C ASP A 7 -32.80 19.30 -5.30
N GLY A 8 -31.62 18.72 -5.62
CA GLY A 8 -31.29 17.33 -5.26
C GLY A 8 -29.84 16.94 -5.52
N VAL A 9 -28.91 17.38 -4.66
CA VAL A 9 -27.51 16.92 -4.64
C VAL A 9 -27.43 15.53 -4.01
N LEU A 10 -26.64 14.62 -4.61
CA LEU A 10 -26.15 13.40 -3.94
C LEU A 10 -24.74 13.05 -4.44
N ALA A 11 -23.86 12.67 -3.51
CA ALA A 11 -22.44 12.41 -3.78
C ALA A 11 -22.16 10.93 -4.12
N GLU A 12 -21.14 10.68 -4.95
CA GLU A 12 -20.66 9.31 -5.20
C GLU A 12 -19.79 8.80 -4.04
N TYR A 13 -20.11 7.61 -3.52
CA TYR A 13 -19.39 6.95 -2.44
C TYR A 13 -18.26 6.07 -3.01
N GLY A 14 -17.00 6.41 -2.68
CA GLY A 14 -15.80 5.79 -3.27
C GLY A 14 -15.36 4.46 -2.67
N SER A 15 -15.87 3.35 -3.22
CA SER A 15 -15.31 1.97 -3.25
C SER A 15 -14.22 1.58 -2.21
N SER A 16 -14.59 0.74 -1.24
CA SER A 16 -13.69 0.09 -0.27
C SER A 16 -12.93 -1.14 -0.80
N LYS A 17 -13.19 -1.60 -2.05
CA LYS A 17 -12.73 -2.88 -2.60
C LYS A 17 -11.21 -3.21 -2.46
N PRO A 18 -10.24 -2.27 -2.52
CA PRO A 18 -8.81 -2.64 -2.53
C PRO A 18 -8.27 -3.27 -1.25
N MET A 19 -8.75 -2.82 -0.08
CA MET A 19 -8.20 -3.24 1.22
C MET A 19 -8.57 -4.70 1.56
N GLU A 20 -9.76 -5.11 1.16
CA GLU A 20 -10.31 -6.45 1.37
C GLU A 20 -9.53 -7.51 0.57
N ALA A 21 -9.17 -7.22 -0.68
CA ALA A 21 -8.33 -8.11 -1.50
C ALA A 21 -6.93 -8.35 -0.89
N SER A 22 -6.34 -7.32 -0.24
CA SER A 22 -5.06 -7.45 0.46
C SER A 22 -5.18 -8.32 1.72
N LEU A 23 -6.27 -8.16 2.47
CA LEU A 23 -6.59 -9.01 3.62
C LEU A 23 -6.86 -10.47 3.21
N GLN A 24 -7.61 -10.70 2.13
CA GLN A 24 -7.81 -12.03 1.55
C GLN A 24 -6.48 -12.67 1.12
N LYS A 25 -5.59 -11.94 0.43
CA LYS A 25 -4.27 -12.45 0.01
C LYS A 25 -3.38 -12.83 1.21
N LYS A 26 -3.43 -12.08 2.32
CA LYS A 26 -2.75 -12.42 3.58
C LYS A 26 -3.36 -13.64 4.27
N ARG A 27 -4.70 -13.75 4.32
CA ARG A 27 -5.42 -14.92 4.86
C ARG A 27 -5.11 -16.19 4.06
N GLN A 28 -5.04 -16.09 2.74
CA GLN A 28 -4.66 -17.17 1.84
C GLN A 28 -3.23 -17.68 2.13
N ALA A 29 -2.24 -16.78 2.20
CA ALA A 29 -0.86 -17.15 2.52
C ALA A 29 -0.68 -17.79 3.92
N MET A 30 -1.55 -17.46 4.88
CA MET A 30 -1.61 -18.14 6.18
C MET A 30 -2.16 -19.58 6.04
N ILE A 31 -3.24 -19.77 5.28
CA ILE A 31 -3.83 -21.09 5.00
C ILE A 31 -2.82 -22.00 4.27
N ASP A 32 -2.03 -21.46 3.34
CA ASP A 32 -1.02 -22.23 2.60
C ASP A 32 0.14 -22.70 3.50
N ARG A 33 0.55 -21.90 4.49
CA ARG A 33 1.54 -22.33 5.51
C ARG A 33 1.00 -23.43 6.41
N LEU A 34 -0.30 -23.41 6.74
CA LEU A 34 -0.97 -24.48 7.50
C LEU A 34 -1.11 -25.76 6.65
N SER A 35 -1.43 -25.63 5.36
CA SER A 35 -1.51 -26.72 4.39
C SER A 35 -0.24 -27.57 4.37
N ASN A 36 0.91 -26.91 4.19
CA ASN A 36 2.20 -27.62 4.10
C ASN A 36 2.54 -28.30 5.43
N ARG A 37 2.27 -27.63 6.58
CA ARG A 37 2.49 -28.22 7.92
C ARG A 37 1.61 -29.45 8.19
N HIS A 38 0.40 -29.50 7.64
CA HIS A 38 -0.47 -30.69 7.75
C HIS A 38 0.01 -31.82 6.83
N GLN A 39 0.34 -31.52 5.57
CA GLN A 39 0.88 -32.51 4.62
C GLN A 39 2.19 -33.15 5.10
N SER A 40 3.08 -32.39 5.74
CA SER A 40 4.28 -32.94 6.38
C SER A 40 3.96 -33.92 7.52
N ARG A 41 2.84 -33.74 8.24
CA ARG A 41 2.43 -34.68 9.30
C ARG A 41 1.83 -35.95 8.73
N THR A 42 0.94 -35.87 7.75
CA THR A 42 0.33 -37.07 7.14
C THR A 42 1.37 -37.91 6.39
N ALA A 43 2.31 -37.30 5.66
CA ALA A 43 3.41 -38.00 5.01
C ALA A 43 4.36 -38.73 5.99
N THR A 44 4.46 -38.26 7.24
CA THR A 44 5.30 -38.88 8.29
C THR A 44 4.53 -39.93 9.12
N ALA A 45 3.19 -39.95 9.06
CA ALA A 45 2.32 -40.76 9.92
C ALA A 45 1.99 -42.17 9.38
N GLY A 46 2.53 -42.55 8.22
CA GLY A 46 2.14 -43.76 7.46
C GLY A 46 2.48 -45.12 8.09
N ASN A 47 2.69 -45.23 9.40
CA ASN A 47 2.98 -46.50 10.09
C ASN A 47 2.51 -46.56 11.56
N SER A 48 1.44 -45.84 11.92
CA SER A 48 0.81 -45.90 13.25
C SER A 48 -0.71 -46.00 13.16
N THR A 49 -1.32 -46.65 14.16
CA THR A 49 -2.74 -47.01 14.22
C THR A 49 -3.69 -45.81 14.10
N ARG A 50 -4.74 -45.92 13.27
CA ARG A 50 -5.82 -44.91 13.19
C ARG A 50 -6.53 -44.79 14.54
N SER A 51 -6.74 -43.56 14.99
CA SER A 51 -7.41 -43.19 16.24
C SER A 51 -8.79 -42.60 15.95
N ALA A 52 -9.74 -42.73 16.88
CA ALA A 52 -11.14 -42.32 16.68
C ALA A 52 -11.35 -40.82 16.36
N ASP A 53 -10.38 -39.96 16.65
CA ASP A 53 -10.38 -38.54 16.24
C ASP A 53 -10.24 -38.35 14.71
N ASP A 54 -9.66 -39.33 13.99
CA ASP A 54 -9.46 -39.34 12.54
C ASP A 54 -10.80 -39.53 11.81
N ASP A 55 -11.58 -40.54 12.23
CA ASP A 55 -12.92 -40.83 11.69
C ASP A 55 -13.92 -39.68 11.96
N ASN A 56 -13.78 -39.00 13.10
CA ASN A 56 -14.59 -37.82 13.43
C ASN A 56 -14.28 -36.61 12.53
N LEU A 57 -13.00 -36.43 12.15
CA LEU A 57 -12.57 -35.39 11.22
C LEU A 57 -13.08 -35.66 9.80
N ASP A 58 -12.89 -36.87 9.26
CA ASP A 58 -13.40 -37.25 7.94
C ASP A 58 -14.94 -37.11 7.85
N SER A 59 -15.67 -37.48 8.92
CA SER A 59 -17.11 -37.29 9.02
C SER A 59 -17.53 -35.80 8.98
N ALA A 60 -16.80 -34.93 9.69
CA ALA A 60 -17.05 -33.48 9.66
C ALA A 60 -16.77 -32.87 8.28
N VAL A 61 -15.70 -33.30 7.60
CA VAL A 61 -15.35 -32.88 6.23
C VAL A 61 -16.43 -33.31 5.24
N ALA A 62 -16.91 -34.56 5.32
CA ALA A 62 -17.99 -35.06 4.46
C ALA A 62 -19.31 -34.31 4.68
N SER A 63 -19.67 -34.03 5.94
CA SER A 63 -20.87 -33.25 6.30
C SER A 63 -20.81 -31.81 5.77
N PHE A 64 -19.64 -31.16 5.84
CA PHE A 64 -19.41 -29.86 5.22
C PHE A 64 -19.51 -29.94 3.69
N ALA A 65 -18.81 -30.88 3.05
CA ALA A 65 -18.79 -31.01 1.59
C ALA A 65 -20.19 -31.21 1.00
N SER A 66 -21.03 -32.02 1.66
CA SER A 66 -22.44 -32.19 1.28
C SER A 66 -23.19 -30.85 1.32
N LYS A 67 -23.21 -30.17 2.48
CA LYS A 67 -23.92 -28.88 2.67
C LYS A 67 -23.41 -27.79 1.74
N PHE A 68 -22.09 -27.75 1.51
CA PHE A 68 -21.45 -26.80 0.61
C PHE A 68 -21.87 -27.05 -0.84
N SER A 69 -21.90 -28.31 -1.29
CA SER A 69 -22.33 -28.69 -2.64
C SER A 69 -23.82 -28.40 -2.88
N GLU A 70 -24.69 -28.69 -1.91
CA GLU A 70 -26.12 -28.40 -1.96
C GLU A 70 -26.37 -26.88 -2.05
N SER A 71 -25.72 -26.10 -1.17
CA SER A 71 -25.79 -24.63 -1.19
C SER A 71 -25.28 -24.04 -2.50
N LYS A 72 -24.16 -24.56 -3.03
CA LYS A 72 -23.59 -24.14 -4.32
C LYS A 72 -24.56 -24.42 -5.47
N CYS A 73 -25.08 -25.64 -5.58
CA CYS A 73 -26.06 -26.00 -6.61
C CYS A 73 -27.36 -25.17 -6.54
N SER A 74 -27.81 -24.82 -5.32
CA SER A 74 -28.95 -23.93 -5.11
C SER A 74 -28.64 -22.50 -5.62
N ILE A 75 -27.50 -21.93 -5.22
CA ILE A 75 -27.05 -20.59 -5.65
C ILE A 75 -26.83 -20.53 -7.16
N ASP A 76 -26.10 -21.48 -7.75
CA ASP A 76 -25.87 -21.55 -9.19
C ASP A 76 -27.20 -21.70 -9.96
N SER A 77 -28.17 -22.46 -9.44
CA SER A 77 -29.51 -22.57 -10.05
C SER A 77 -30.33 -21.28 -9.98
N LEU A 78 -30.20 -20.50 -8.90
CA LEU A 78 -30.84 -19.18 -8.78
C LEU A 78 -30.15 -18.14 -9.70
N ILE A 79 -28.82 -18.17 -9.78
CA ILE A 79 -28.01 -17.40 -10.74
C ILE A 79 -28.50 -17.67 -12.16
N ASP A 80 -28.61 -18.93 -12.60
CA ASP A 80 -29.05 -19.25 -13.97
C ASP A 80 -30.51 -18.80 -14.23
N LYS A 81 -31.40 -18.95 -13.23
CA LYS A 81 -32.81 -18.49 -13.32
C LYS A 81 -32.97 -16.97 -13.37
N SER A 82 -31.99 -16.18 -12.90
CA SER A 82 -32.10 -14.71 -12.83
C SER A 82 -32.43 -14.04 -14.17
N SER A 83 -31.98 -14.65 -15.27
CA SER A 83 -32.24 -14.26 -16.66
C SER A 83 -33.73 -14.32 -17.08
N SER A 84 -34.55 -15.05 -16.33
CA SER A 84 -35.99 -15.27 -16.60
C SER A 84 -36.91 -14.60 -15.57
N VAL A 85 -36.38 -13.76 -14.68
CA VAL A 85 -37.16 -13.08 -13.63
C VAL A 85 -37.62 -11.70 -14.09
N ASP A 86 -38.88 -11.36 -13.83
CA ASP A 86 -39.45 -10.05 -14.17
C ASP A 86 -38.65 -8.88 -13.60
N SER A 87 -38.47 -7.82 -14.40
CA SER A 87 -37.65 -6.64 -14.10
C SER A 87 -38.07 -5.85 -12.85
N SER A 88 -39.25 -6.14 -12.28
CA SER A 88 -39.72 -5.63 -10.99
C SER A 88 -39.17 -6.42 -9.80
N ALA A 89 -39.16 -7.75 -9.89
CA ALA A 89 -38.69 -8.66 -8.85
C ALA A 89 -37.16 -8.89 -8.88
N ILE A 90 -36.51 -8.62 -10.02
CA ILE A 90 -35.12 -8.96 -10.30
C ILE A 90 -34.11 -8.46 -9.26
N ARG A 91 -34.33 -7.28 -8.63
CA ARG A 91 -33.48 -6.78 -7.54
C ARG A 91 -33.59 -7.64 -6.28
N SER A 92 -34.81 -7.86 -5.80
CA SER A 92 -35.08 -8.72 -4.62
C SER A 92 -34.55 -10.14 -4.82
N HIS A 93 -34.57 -10.65 -6.06
CA HIS A 93 -33.96 -11.94 -6.40
C HIS A 93 -32.43 -11.92 -6.29
N LEU A 94 -31.76 -10.90 -6.84
CA LEU A 94 -30.30 -10.72 -6.72
C LEU A 94 -29.86 -10.49 -5.26
N ASP A 95 -30.64 -9.75 -4.47
CA ASP A 95 -30.40 -9.52 -3.05
C ASP A 95 -30.55 -10.82 -2.23
N GLY A 96 -31.51 -11.67 -2.59
CA GLY A 96 -31.67 -13.03 -2.03
C GLY A 96 -30.51 -13.97 -2.36
N ILE A 97 -29.99 -13.93 -3.59
CA ILE A 97 -28.78 -14.68 -3.97
C ILE A 97 -27.56 -14.17 -3.21
N SER A 98 -27.38 -12.84 -3.11
CA SER A 98 -26.30 -12.22 -2.34
C SER A 98 -26.33 -12.65 -0.86
N SER A 99 -27.52 -12.68 -0.26
CA SER A 99 -27.74 -13.16 1.12
C SER A 99 -27.41 -14.65 1.26
N SER A 100 -27.74 -15.47 0.26
CA SER A 100 -27.44 -16.91 0.23
C SER A 100 -25.93 -17.17 0.12
N ILE A 101 -25.21 -16.37 -0.67
CA ILE A 101 -23.75 -16.42 -0.76
C ILE A 101 -23.09 -16.01 0.57
N ALA A 102 -23.61 -14.99 1.25
CA ALA A 102 -23.10 -14.57 2.56
C ALA A 102 -23.30 -15.65 3.65
N ALA A 103 -24.43 -16.36 3.64
CA ALA A 103 -24.65 -17.53 4.51
C ALA A 103 -23.66 -18.67 4.21
N LEU A 104 -23.33 -18.90 2.93
CA LEU A 104 -22.31 -19.88 2.54
C LEU A 104 -20.90 -19.47 2.99
N GLU A 105 -20.56 -18.18 2.95
CA GLU A 105 -19.32 -17.65 3.51
C GLU A 105 -19.21 -17.85 5.03
N GLN A 106 -20.32 -17.67 5.75
CA GLN A 106 -20.38 -17.96 7.18
C GLN A 106 -20.14 -19.46 7.45
N LEU A 107 -20.80 -20.37 6.71
CA LEU A 107 -20.59 -21.81 6.84
C LEU A 107 -19.12 -22.22 6.59
N VAL A 108 -18.46 -21.60 5.61
CA VAL A 108 -17.02 -21.80 5.33
C VAL A 108 -16.15 -21.25 6.46
N ALA A 109 -16.51 -20.11 7.05
CA ALA A 109 -15.77 -19.52 8.16
C ALA A 109 -15.89 -20.34 9.46
N GLU A 110 -17.10 -20.78 9.81
CA GLU A 110 -17.36 -21.66 10.97
C GLU A 110 -16.64 -23.00 10.84
N SER A 111 -16.70 -23.61 9.64
CA SER A 111 -16.03 -24.89 9.36
C SER A 111 -14.52 -24.79 9.20
N SER A 112 -13.94 -23.57 9.08
CA SER A 112 -12.54 -23.38 8.66
C SER A 112 -11.47 -23.99 9.58
N TYR A 113 -11.80 -24.27 10.85
CA TYR A 113 -10.91 -24.97 11.79
C TYR A 113 -10.91 -26.49 11.63
N SER A 114 -11.97 -27.05 11.04
CA SER A 114 -12.18 -28.51 10.89
C SER A 114 -11.93 -29.01 9.46
N LEU A 115 -11.54 -28.12 8.54
CA LEU A 115 -11.34 -28.46 7.12
C LEU A 115 -9.86 -28.56 6.75
N PRO A 116 -9.45 -29.63 6.05
CA PRO A 116 -8.16 -29.67 5.36
C PRO A 116 -8.00 -28.45 4.45
N SER A 117 -6.80 -27.88 4.41
CA SER A 117 -6.55 -26.62 3.69
C SER A 117 -6.83 -26.69 2.18
N TYR A 118 -6.88 -27.89 1.59
CA TYR A 118 -7.34 -28.10 0.21
C TYR A 118 -8.84 -27.80 0.06
N GLU A 119 -9.69 -28.40 0.90
CA GLU A 119 -11.15 -28.15 0.91
C GLU A 119 -11.48 -26.70 1.22
N LEU A 120 -10.81 -26.10 2.22
CA LEU A 120 -11.00 -24.69 2.57
C LEU A 120 -10.68 -23.75 1.39
N ARG A 121 -9.63 -24.02 0.61
CA ARG A 121 -9.30 -23.26 -0.62
C ARG A 121 -10.32 -23.50 -1.73
N SER A 122 -10.75 -24.74 -1.93
CA SER A 122 -11.76 -25.12 -2.94
C SER A 122 -13.10 -24.41 -2.70
N ALA A 123 -13.52 -24.36 -1.43
CA ALA A 123 -14.72 -23.66 -0.99
C ALA A 123 -14.62 -22.14 -1.16
N LEU A 124 -13.55 -21.51 -0.67
CA LEU A 124 -13.32 -20.06 -0.82
C LEU A 124 -13.23 -19.63 -2.30
N LYS A 125 -12.60 -20.44 -3.15
CA LYS A 125 -12.56 -20.20 -4.60
C LYS A 125 -13.95 -20.29 -5.23
N SER A 126 -14.72 -21.34 -4.92
CA SER A 126 -16.10 -21.49 -5.42
C SER A 126 -17.02 -20.33 -5.01
N VAL A 127 -16.88 -19.82 -3.78
CA VAL A 127 -17.60 -18.64 -3.30
C VAL A 127 -17.23 -17.38 -4.11
N SER A 128 -15.94 -17.16 -4.35
CA SER A 128 -15.47 -16.01 -5.14
C SER A 128 -15.97 -16.07 -6.59
N GLU A 129 -16.01 -17.27 -7.18
CA GLU A 129 -16.59 -17.52 -8.50
C GLU A 129 -18.10 -17.22 -8.53
N MET A 130 -18.87 -17.66 -7.54
CA MET A 130 -20.31 -17.34 -7.44
C MET A 130 -20.57 -15.83 -7.27
N LYS A 131 -19.76 -15.13 -6.46
CA LYS A 131 -19.83 -13.65 -6.36
C LYS A 131 -19.56 -12.98 -7.71
N GLN A 132 -18.58 -13.48 -8.47
CA GLN A 132 -18.27 -12.93 -9.80
C GLN A 132 -19.37 -13.22 -10.82
N ARG A 133 -19.98 -14.42 -10.81
CA ARG A 133 -21.16 -14.73 -11.63
C ARG A 133 -22.31 -13.76 -11.33
N LEU A 134 -22.57 -13.49 -10.06
CA LEU A 134 -23.62 -12.55 -9.63
C LEU A 134 -23.32 -11.10 -10.04
N GLU A 135 -22.08 -10.59 -9.84
CA GLU A 135 -21.72 -9.22 -10.26
C GLU A 135 -21.86 -9.08 -11.79
N ASN A 136 -21.43 -10.07 -12.58
CA ASN A 136 -21.60 -10.09 -14.04
C ASN A 136 -23.07 -10.06 -14.47
N GLN A 137 -23.91 -10.98 -13.96
CA GLN A 137 -25.34 -11.00 -14.30
C GLN A 137 -26.06 -9.73 -13.85
N SER A 138 -25.71 -9.18 -12.69
CA SER A 138 -26.29 -7.90 -12.23
C SER A 138 -25.98 -6.74 -13.19
N ALA A 139 -24.82 -6.75 -13.85
CA ALA A 139 -24.43 -5.73 -14.81
C ALA A 139 -25.15 -5.89 -16.18
N GLU A 140 -25.44 -7.13 -16.58
CA GLU A 140 -26.19 -7.46 -17.79
C GLU A 140 -27.69 -7.17 -17.64
N LEU A 141 -28.28 -7.56 -16.50
CA LEU A 141 -29.72 -7.44 -16.22
C LEU A 141 -30.13 -6.05 -15.69
N LEU A 142 -29.20 -5.27 -15.13
CA LEU A 142 -29.42 -3.88 -14.69
C LEU A 142 -28.38 -2.93 -15.34
N PRO A 143 -28.42 -2.72 -16.67
CA PRO A 143 -27.45 -1.90 -17.38
C PRO A 143 -27.50 -0.44 -16.91
N LYS A 144 -26.49 -0.04 -16.11
CA LYS A 144 -26.37 1.32 -15.56
C LYS A 144 -26.22 2.34 -16.70
N LYS A 145 -27.17 3.27 -16.81
CA LYS A 145 -27.17 4.35 -17.81
C LYS A 145 -25.87 5.15 -17.73
N LYS A 146 -25.02 5.06 -18.75
CA LYS A 146 -23.82 5.90 -18.88
C LYS A 146 -24.22 7.36 -19.15
N PHE A 147 -23.58 8.30 -18.46
CA PHE A 147 -23.83 9.72 -18.58
C PHE A 147 -23.56 10.21 -20.02
N SER A 148 -24.57 10.79 -20.67
CA SER A 148 -24.43 11.42 -21.99
C SER A 148 -24.40 12.95 -21.86
N PHE A 149 -23.20 13.54 -21.79
CA PHE A 149 -23.06 15.00 -21.84
C PHE A 149 -23.35 15.53 -23.24
N ARG A 150 -24.31 16.45 -23.36
CA ARG A 150 -24.69 17.17 -24.58
C ARG A 150 -24.51 18.66 -24.34
N ASN A 151 -23.91 19.38 -25.30
CA ASN A 151 -23.48 20.78 -25.15
C ASN A 151 -23.88 21.62 -26.39
N LYS A 152 -23.71 22.96 -26.32
CA LYS A 152 -24.26 24.05 -27.17
C LYS A 152 -25.78 24.29 -27.00
N SER A 153 -26.29 25.53 -27.04
CA SER A 153 -25.63 26.85 -27.27
C SER A 153 -26.38 28.02 -26.57
N ALA A 154 -25.77 29.20 -26.53
CA ALA A 154 -26.23 30.38 -25.78
C ALA A 154 -27.32 31.23 -26.47
N THR A 155 -27.97 32.12 -25.70
CA THR A 155 -28.23 33.57 -25.97
C THR A 155 -28.65 34.23 -24.62
N ALA A 156 -28.86 35.55 -24.53
CA ALA A 156 -28.71 36.33 -23.28
C ALA A 156 -29.94 37.16 -22.81
N ALA A 157 -29.79 37.74 -21.60
CA ALA A 157 -30.34 39.03 -21.09
C ALA A 157 -31.41 39.05 -19.96
N ALA A 158 -30.99 39.67 -18.84
CA ALA A 158 -31.72 40.59 -17.93
C ALA A 158 -32.82 40.13 -16.92
N LYS A 159 -32.49 40.34 -15.62
CA LYS A 159 -33.28 40.90 -14.46
C LYS A 159 -34.75 40.44 -14.25
N SER A 160 -35.25 40.08 -13.04
CA SER A 160 -34.71 39.88 -11.67
C SER A 160 -35.84 39.19 -10.81
N SER A 161 -35.97 39.13 -9.47
CA SER A 161 -35.30 39.74 -8.29
C SER A 161 -35.74 39.06 -6.96
N ALA A 162 -34.94 39.24 -5.89
CA ALA A 162 -35.30 39.20 -4.44
C ALA A 162 -35.92 37.95 -3.75
N ALA A 163 -35.10 37.20 -3.01
CA ALA A 163 -35.39 36.55 -1.71
C ALA A 163 -34.05 36.18 -1.00
N VAL A 164 -34.03 35.86 0.31
CA VAL A 164 -32.77 35.80 1.11
C VAL A 164 -32.74 34.64 2.13
N ARG A 165 -31.51 34.17 2.44
CA ARG A 165 -31.07 33.21 3.49
C ARG A 165 -31.16 31.72 3.11
N PRO A 166 -30.32 30.86 3.74
CA PRO A 166 -28.86 30.96 3.82
C PRO A 166 -28.19 29.69 3.22
N LYS A 167 -26.87 29.72 3.00
CA LYS A 167 -26.10 28.53 2.61
C LYS A 167 -25.04 28.21 3.66
N ASP A 168 -25.08 27.00 4.19
CA ASP A 168 -23.95 26.35 4.86
C ASP A 168 -22.83 26.01 3.84
N PRO A 169 -21.57 25.88 4.27
CA PRO A 169 -20.44 25.71 3.37
C PRO A 169 -20.38 24.33 2.71
N ASP A 170 -20.04 24.29 1.42
CA ASP A 170 -19.71 23.04 0.71
C ASP A 170 -18.54 22.31 1.40
N PRO A 171 -18.58 20.97 1.52
CA PRO A 171 -17.44 20.20 2.02
C PRO A 171 -16.25 20.35 1.05
N PRO A 172 -15.01 20.51 1.57
CA PRO A 172 -13.85 20.78 0.73
C PRO A 172 -13.57 19.59 -0.20
N LYS A 173 -13.53 19.87 -1.51
CA LYS A 173 -13.12 18.90 -2.52
C LYS A 173 -11.71 18.44 -2.22
N GLN A 174 -11.55 17.17 -1.89
CA GLN A 174 -10.24 16.54 -1.74
C GLN A 174 -9.54 16.54 -3.10
N GLN A 175 -8.67 17.52 -3.31
CA GLN A 175 -7.53 17.35 -4.20
C GLN A 175 -6.70 16.16 -3.68
N PRO A 176 -5.98 15.43 -4.55
CA PRO A 176 -4.91 14.57 -4.05
C PRO A 176 -3.96 15.43 -3.18
N PRO A 177 -3.31 14.87 -2.16
CA PRO A 177 -2.43 15.64 -1.28
C PRO A 177 -1.19 16.09 -2.06
N VAL A 178 -1.32 17.25 -2.72
CA VAL A 178 -0.20 18.13 -3.00
C VAL A 178 0.50 18.30 -1.67
N LEU A 179 1.77 17.89 -1.60
CA LEU A 179 2.60 18.10 -0.41
C LEU A 179 2.54 19.60 -0.10
N VAL A 180 1.82 19.95 0.96
CA VAL A 180 1.83 21.31 1.49
C VAL A 180 3.20 21.46 2.11
N ILE A 181 4.14 21.98 1.32
CA ILE A 181 5.46 22.40 1.77
C ILE A 181 5.23 23.60 2.70
N ARG A 182 4.85 23.27 3.94
CA ARG A 182 5.07 24.12 5.10
C ARG A 182 6.57 24.40 5.18
N GLU A 183 6.93 25.50 5.81
CA GLU A 183 8.32 25.96 5.90
C GLU A 183 9.14 25.09 6.86
N SER A 184 9.37 23.83 6.50
CA SER A 184 10.26 22.95 7.23
C SER A 184 11.73 23.25 6.89
N PRO A 185 12.62 23.19 7.89
CA PRO A 185 14.06 23.34 7.71
C PRO A 185 14.56 22.42 6.59
N GLY A 186 15.40 22.95 5.71
CA GLY A 186 15.80 22.16 4.55
C GLY A 186 16.78 22.85 3.61
N PHE A 187 17.41 22.03 2.78
CA PHE A 187 18.18 22.46 1.62
C PHE A 187 17.26 22.54 0.39
N ARG A 188 17.31 23.67 -0.33
CA ARG A 188 16.41 23.95 -1.46
C ARG A 188 17.14 24.73 -2.56
N ASN A 189 16.92 24.39 -3.82
CA ASN A 189 17.41 25.13 -5.01
C ASN A 189 18.93 25.36 -4.99
N ALA A 190 19.71 24.27 -5.01
CA ALA A 190 21.17 24.33 -5.05
C ALA A 190 21.75 23.40 -6.12
N GLU A 191 22.85 23.83 -6.72
CA GLU A 191 23.54 23.13 -7.81
C GLU A 191 25.04 23.09 -7.47
N ASP A 192 25.73 21.97 -7.79
CA ASP A 192 27.17 21.75 -7.58
C ASP A 192 27.71 22.02 -6.14
N ALA A 193 26.84 21.92 -5.12
CA ALA A 193 27.15 22.32 -3.74
C ALA A 193 27.35 21.13 -2.78
N THR A 194 28.24 21.29 -1.79
CA THR A 194 28.31 20.39 -0.62
C THR A 194 27.56 21.01 0.56
N LEU A 195 26.51 20.34 1.02
CA LEU A 195 25.53 20.85 1.98
C LEU A 195 25.53 19.99 3.25
N THR A 196 26.25 20.45 4.27
CA THR A 196 26.39 19.73 5.56
C THR A 196 25.47 20.32 6.63
N LYS A 197 24.78 19.47 7.39
CA LYS A 197 24.03 19.88 8.59
C LYS A 197 24.25 18.90 9.73
N ASN A 198 24.61 19.45 10.89
CA ASN A 198 24.72 18.69 12.13
C ASN A 198 23.46 18.91 12.98
N PHE A 199 22.92 17.82 13.54
CA PHE A 199 21.71 17.74 14.36
C PHE A 199 22.01 17.22 15.78
N ARG A 200 23.27 16.92 16.10
CA ARG A 200 23.68 16.42 17.43
C ARG A 200 23.25 17.43 18.52
N GLY A 201 22.53 16.95 19.53
CA GLY A 201 21.92 17.78 20.57
C GLY A 201 20.71 18.66 20.15
N SER A 202 20.30 18.63 18.87
CA SER A 202 19.21 19.45 18.33
C SER A 202 18.07 18.60 17.78
N GLY A 203 17.01 18.40 18.59
CA GLY A 203 15.84 17.58 18.22
C GLY A 203 14.96 18.21 17.13
N ILE A 204 15.40 18.17 15.88
CA ILE A 204 14.65 18.68 14.72
C ILE A 204 13.65 17.62 14.23
N GLY A 205 12.38 18.04 14.15
CA GLY A 205 11.25 17.15 13.82
C GLY A 205 11.27 16.63 12.39
N GLU A 206 11.39 17.52 11.40
CA GLU A 206 11.54 17.12 10.00
C GLU A 206 12.62 17.95 9.30
N PHE A 207 13.26 17.33 8.31
CA PHE A 207 14.17 18.01 7.39
C PHE A 207 13.75 17.73 5.94
N THR A 208 13.87 18.72 5.06
CA THR A 208 13.62 18.56 3.62
C THR A 208 14.88 18.80 2.80
N ALA A 209 15.16 17.93 1.83
CA ALA A 209 16.05 18.23 0.71
C ALA A 209 15.19 18.29 -0.56
N SER A 210 15.11 19.44 -1.24
CA SER A 210 14.40 19.53 -2.51
C SER A 210 15.13 20.36 -3.56
N ASP A 211 14.86 20.07 -4.83
CA ASP A 211 15.33 20.90 -5.95
C ASP A 211 16.87 21.03 -5.95
N LEU A 212 17.58 19.90 -5.95
CA LEU A 212 19.05 19.86 -5.96
C LEU A 212 19.57 19.10 -7.19
N ASP A 213 20.58 19.64 -7.88
CA ASP A 213 21.33 18.93 -8.92
C ASP A 213 22.81 18.84 -8.54
N SER A 214 23.43 17.68 -8.78
CA SER A 214 24.87 17.43 -8.64
C SER A 214 25.47 17.78 -7.25
N CYS A 215 24.62 17.88 -6.22
CA CYS A 215 25.00 18.23 -4.86
C CYS A 215 25.39 17.02 -4.00
N GLU A 216 26.22 17.25 -2.99
CA GLU A 216 26.50 16.29 -1.91
C GLU A 216 25.89 16.77 -0.60
N VAL A 217 24.91 16.04 -0.07
CA VAL A 217 24.21 16.35 1.18
C VAL A 217 24.71 15.44 2.30
N ARG A 218 25.11 16.03 3.44
CA ARG A 218 25.61 15.31 4.62
C ARG A 218 24.80 15.71 5.86
N LEU A 219 23.98 14.80 6.40
CA LEU A 219 23.17 15.02 7.60
C LEU A 219 23.73 14.17 8.76
N ILE A 220 24.32 14.81 9.77
CA ILE A 220 24.98 14.16 10.91
C ILE A 220 24.07 14.26 12.14
N GLY A 221 23.84 13.16 12.87
CA GLY A 221 22.92 13.13 14.01
C GLY A 221 21.51 12.60 13.67
N CYS A 222 20.67 12.51 14.70
CA CYS A 222 19.32 11.96 14.60
C CYS A 222 18.27 12.99 14.14
N ILE A 223 17.34 12.57 13.27
CA ILE A 223 16.16 13.34 12.85
C ILE A 223 14.89 12.46 12.86
N ASN A 224 13.70 13.04 13.09
CA ASN A 224 12.48 12.20 13.16
C ASN A 224 11.90 11.88 11.77
N ALA A 225 11.94 12.81 10.81
CA ALA A 225 11.48 12.60 9.44
C ALA A 225 12.39 13.28 8.40
N LEU A 226 12.50 12.67 7.22
CA LEU A 226 13.27 13.19 6.10
C LEU A 226 12.46 13.14 4.81
N PHE A 227 12.33 14.29 4.14
CA PHE A 227 11.64 14.43 2.86
C PHE A 227 12.65 14.77 1.76
N ILE A 228 12.70 13.97 0.70
CA ILE A 228 13.61 14.16 -0.44
C ILE A 228 12.75 14.29 -1.70
N ASN A 229 12.87 15.39 -2.46
CA ASN A 229 12.00 15.65 -3.62
C ASN A 229 12.72 16.39 -4.75
N ARG A 230 12.75 15.85 -5.97
CA ARG A 230 13.46 16.43 -7.14
C ARG A 230 14.96 16.60 -6.89
N LEU A 231 15.67 15.47 -6.80
CA LEU A 231 17.14 15.43 -6.78
C LEU A 231 17.67 14.74 -8.04
N ARG A 232 18.71 15.29 -8.66
CA ARG A 232 19.41 14.66 -9.79
C ARG A 232 20.91 14.59 -9.53
N ASN A 233 21.56 13.49 -9.91
CA ASN A 233 23.02 13.30 -9.82
C ASN A 233 23.62 13.49 -8.41
N CYS A 234 22.77 13.57 -7.38
CA CYS A 234 23.15 13.94 -6.02
C CYS A 234 23.64 12.74 -5.19
N ARG A 235 24.42 13.03 -4.16
CA ARG A 235 24.80 12.08 -3.11
C ARG A 235 24.20 12.53 -1.79
N VAL A 236 23.53 11.64 -1.07
CA VAL A 236 22.86 11.98 0.20
C VAL A 236 23.24 10.96 1.26
N TYR A 237 24.00 11.42 2.26
CA TYR A 237 24.46 10.64 3.39
C TYR A 237 23.75 11.12 4.66
N THR A 238 23.11 10.22 5.40
CA THR A 238 22.43 10.59 6.66
C THR A 238 22.75 9.65 7.81
N GLY A 239 22.82 10.24 8.99
CA GLY A 239 22.62 9.55 10.26
C GLY A 239 21.19 8.98 10.42
N PRO A 240 20.84 8.55 11.65
CA PRO A 240 19.62 7.79 11.92
C PRO A 240 18.32 8.62 11.80
N VAL A 241 17.36 8.13 11.02
CA VAL A 241 16.03 8.72 10.86
C VAL A 241 14.99 7.91 11.63
N ILE A 242 14.63 8.37 12.83
CA ILE A 242 13.84 7.63 13.84
C ILE A 242 12.45 7.24 13.31
N GLY A 243 11.81 8.09 12.49
CA GLY A 243 10.48 7.85 11.91
C GLY A 243 10.54 7.26 10.50
N SER A 244 10.55 8.13 9.49
CA SER A 244 10.45 7.70 8.08
C SER A 244 11.15 8.63 7.10
N VAL A 245 11.71 8.04 6.03
CA VAL A 245 12.15 8.75 4.83
C VAL A 245 11.12 8.59 3.72
N LEU A 246 10.75 9.71 3.08
CA LEU A 246 10.01 9.74 1.83
C LEU A 246 10.90 10.33 0.72
N ILE A 247 11.03 9.61 -0.39
CA ILE A 247 11.89 9.99 -1.52
C ILE A 247 11.04 10.05 -2.79
N GLU A 248 10.96 11.20 -3.43
CA GLU A 248 10.15 11.45 -4.62
C GLU A 248 10.96 12.06 -5.77
N GLN A 249 10.70 11.61 -7.00
CA GLN A 249 11.23 12.24 -8.23
C GLN A 249 12.77 12.36 -8.24
N VAL A 250 13.49 11.25 -8.06
CA VAL A 250 14.96 11.24 -7.98
C VAL A 250 15.61 10.48 -9.14
N GLU A 251 16.75 10.97 -9.64
CA GLU A 251 17.40 10.43 -10.84
C GLU A 251 18.94 10.38 -10.71
N ASN A 252 19.54 9.23 -10.99
CA ASN A 252 20.99 8.99 -10.95
C ASN A 252 21.65 9.37 -9.60
N CYS A 253 20.91 9.27 -8.50
CA CYS A 253 21.37 9.66 -7.16
C CYS A 253 21.87 8.47 -6.32
N VAL A 254 22.76 8.73 -5.37
CA VAL A 254 23.23 7.77 -4.37
C VAL A 254 22.73 8.17 -2.98
N PHE A 255 22.10 7.23 -2.27
CA PHE A 255 21.52 7.44 -0.95
C PHE A 255 22.12 6.47 0.07
N VAL A 256 22.64 6.98 1.18
CA VAL A 256 23.14 6.18 2.32
C VAL A 256 22.36 6.56 3.57
N LEU A 257 21.36 5.74 3.91
CA LEU A 257 20.27 6.10 4.84
C LEU A 257 19.99 5.01 5.88
N ALA A 258 19.78 5.40 7.14
CA ALA A 258 19.28 4.53 8.20
C ALA A 258 17.90 5.02 8.67
N SER A 259 16.85 4.18 8.67
CA SER A 259 15.51 4.60 9.12
C SER A 259 14.58 3.44 9.52
N HIS A 260 13.52 3.69 10.29
CA HIS A 260 12.53 2.63 10.54
C HIS A 260 11.75 2.26 9.28
N GLN A 261 11.43 3.25 8.44
CA GLN A 261 10.56 3.10 7.26
C GLN A 261 11.05 3.95 6.09
N ILE A 262 11.17 3.38 4.89
CA ILE A 262 11.56 4.11 3.68
C ILE A 262 10.55 3.85 2.56
N ARG A 263 10.09 4.93 1.92
CA ARG A 263 9.21 4.92 0.74
C ARG A 263 9.84 5.70 -0.39
N ILE A 264 9.85 5.11 -1.59
CA ILE A 264 10.52 5.67 -2.77
C ILE A 264 9.49 5.69 -3.92
N HIS A 265 9.26 6.86 -4.51
CA HIS A 265 8.28 7.07 -5.58
C HIS A 265 8.92 7.78 -6.78
N ASN A 266 8.79 7.20 -7.98
CA ASN A 266 9.34 7.74 -9.22
C ASN A 266 10.86 8.00 -9.13
N ALA A 267 11.64 6.92 -8.91
CA ALA A 267 13.11 6.95 -8.87
C ALA A 267 13.74 6.20 -10.06
N SER A 268 14.73 6.78 -10.72
CA SER A 268 15.39 6.24 -11.93
C SER A 268 16.90 6.12 -11.75
N GLY A 269 17.44 4.90 -11.84
CA GLY A 269 18.90 4.66 -11.84
C GLY A 269 19.61 5.03 -10.54
N CYS A 270 18.92 5.00 -9.39
CA CYS A 270 19.46 5.38 -8.09
C CYS A 270 19.92 4.18 -7.25
N ASP A 271 20.97 4.39 -6.44
CA ASP A 271 21.53 3.41 -5.52
C ASP A 271 21.16 3.74 -4.07
N PHE A 272 20.70 2.74 -3.32
CA PHE A 272 20.20 2.87 -1.95
C PHE A 272 20.93 1.92 -0.99
N TYR A 273 21.84 2.48 -0.20
CA TYR A 273 22.58 1.81 0.87
C TYR A 273 21.81 1.98 2.17
N LEU A 274 21.04 0.97 2.56
CA LEU A 274 19.99 1.10 3.56
C LEU A 274 20.24 0.27 4.82
N ARG A 275 19.93 0.84 5.99
CA ARG A 275 19.64 0.09 7.21
C ARG A 275 18.21 0.40 7.63
N VAL A 276 17.33 -0.60 7.55
CA VAL A 276 15.89 -0.39 7.71
C VAL A 276 15.24 -1.35 8.68
N ARG A 277 14.26 -0.87 9.45
CA ARG A 277 13.51 -1.73 10.39
C ARG A 277 12.37 -2.48 9.69
N SER A 278 11.64 -1.82 8.78
CA SER A 278 10.69 -2.46 7.87
C SER A 278 11.31 -2.69 6.48
N ARG A 279 10.59 -3.44 5.64
CA ARG A 279 10.91 -3.59 4.21
C ARG A 279 10.72 -2.24 3.48
N PRO A 280 11.67 -1.80 2.61
CA PRO A 280 11.48 -0.62 1.78
C PRO A 280 10.31 -0.82 0.81
N ILE A 281 9.58 0.26 0.51
CA ILE A 281 8.48 0.24 -0.47
C ILE A 281 8.87 1.12 -1.66
N ILE A 282 8.71 0.59 -2.88
CA ILE A 282 8.94 1.32 -4.13
C ILE A 282 7.68 1.42 -4.99
N GLU A 283 7.54 2.54 -5.70
CA GLU A 283 6.47 2.80 -6.65
C GLU A 283 7.01 3.62 -7.85
N ASP A 284 6.61 3.30 -9.08
CA ASP A 284 7.08 3.92 -10.35
C ASP A 284 8.61 4.02 -10.49
N CYS A 285 9.35 3.10 -9.86
CA CYS A 285 10.82 3.09 -9.90
C CYS A 285 11.37 2.26 -11.06
N LEU A 286 12.59 2.56 -11.52
CA LEU A 286 13.25 1.91 -12.65
C LEU A 286 14.77 1.81 -12.44
N ARG A 287 15.32 0.59 -12.54
CA ARG A 287 16.75 0.28 -12.35
C ARG A 287 17.31 0.77 -11.00
N VAL A 288 16.52 0.71 -9.94
CA VAL A 288 16.98 1.08 -8.58
C VAL A 288 17.72 -0.08 -7.93
N ARG A 289 18.84 0.18 -7.23
CA ARG A 289 19.69 -0.88 -6.67
C ARG A 289 19.84 -0.73 -5.16
N PHE A 290 19.82 -1.85 -4.43
CA PHE A 290 19.80 -1.87 -2.97
C PHE A 290 21.02 -2.59 -2.37
N ALA A 291 21.59 -1.99 -1.33
CA ALA A 291 22.81 -2.40 -0.65
C ALA A 291 22.66 -2.25 0.88
N PRO A 292 23.51 -2.91 1.71
CA PRO A 292 23.60 -2.59 3.13
C PRO A 292 24.14 -1.17 3.35
N TYR A 293 23.75 -0.55 4.46
CA TYR A 293 24.26 0.76 4.89
C TYR A 293 25.77 0.73 5.16
N CYS A 294 26.49 1.76 4.68
CA CYS A 294 27.95 1.82 4.70
C CYS A 294 28.52 3.17 5.16
N LEU A 295 27.71 4.03 5.80
CA LEU A 295 28.21 5.27 6.40
C LEU A 295 29.02 4.96 7.67
N ARG A 296 30.01 5.79 8.00
CA ARG A 296 30.70 5.81 9.30
C ARG A 296 31.01 7.26 9.72
N TYR A 297 30.78 7.60 10.98
CA TYR A 297 31.25 8.83 11.63
C TYR A 297 31.24 8.66 13.17
N GLU A 298 31.87 9.58 13.89
CA GLU A 298 32.05 9.49 15.35
C GLU A 298 30.71 9.62 16.11
N GLY A 299 30.43 8.68 17.01
CA GLY A 299 29.17 8.60 17.78
C GLY A 299 27.98 7.97 17.04
N MET A 300 28.12 7.65 15.74
CA MET A 300 27.01 7.15 14.92
C MET A 300 26.40 5.82 15.40
N GLU A 301 27.18 4.94 16.04
CA GLU A 301 26.66 3.67 16.58
C GLU A 301 25.80 3.90 17.84
N GLU A 302 26.12 4.90 18.66
CA GLU A 302 25.30 5.30 19.81
C GLU A 302 23.99 5.93 19.33
N GLU A 303 24.08 6.83 18.34
CA GLU A 303 22.92 7.44 17.67
C GLU A 303 22.01 6.39 17.00
N LEU A 304 22.58 5.38 16.34
CA LEU A 304 21.84 4.24 15.79
C LEU A 304 21.15 3.43 16.90
N GLN A 305 21.83 3.19 18.02
CA GLN A 305 21.28 2.42 19.13
C GLN A 305 20.12 3.16 19.80
N GLU A 306 20.26 4.47 20.07
CA GLU A 306 19.17 5.33 20.56
C GLU A 306 17.99 5.39 19.59
N ALA A 307 18.26 5.47 18.28
CA ALA A 307 17.24 5.42 17.25
C ALA A 307 16.58 4.04 17.09
N GLY A 308 17.04 2.98 17.77
CA GLY A 308 16.52 1.62 17.61
C GLY A 308 16.88 0.96 16.27
N LEU A 309 18.06 1.30 15.74
CA LEU A 309 18.64 0.87 14.46
C LEU A 309 20.08 0.30 14.60
N GLY A 310 20.52 -0.05 15.82
CA GLY A 310 21.80 -0.74 16.04
C GLY A 310 21.85 -2.15 15.43
N ASP A 311 20.77 -2.92 15.54
CA ASP A 311 20.65 -4.24 14.92
C ASP A 311 20.43 -4.14 13.40
N GLU A 312 21.25 -4.84 12.59
CA GLU A 312 20.97 -5.00 11.17
C GLU A 312 19.94 -6.10 10.91
N SER A 313 18.77 -5.71 10.41
CA SER A 313 17.64 -6.61 10.15
C SER A 313 17.71 -7.40 8.83
N GLY A 314 18.65 -7.08 7.94
CA GLY A 314 18.69 -7.57 6.56
C GLY A 314 17.52 -7.11 5.65
N ASN A 315 16.59 -6.28 6.13
CA ASN A 315 15.40 -5.89 5.36
C ASN A 315 15.70 -5.02 4.12
N TRP A 316 16.90 -4.45 4.00
CA TRP A 316 17.32 -3.68 2.82
C TRP A 316 17.27 -4.49 1.52
N GLY A 317 17.49 -5.81 1.58
CA GLY A 317 17.40 -6.71 0.42
C GLY A 317 15.98 -7.21 0.11
N ASN A 318 14.97 -6.85 0.93
CA ASN A 318 13.61 -7.37 0.85
C ASN A 318 12.61 -6.28 0.44
N VAL A 319 12.70 -5.76 -0.78
CA VAL A 319 11.92 -4.60 -1.23
C VAL A 319 10.52 -4.98 -1.74
N ASP A 320 9.49 -4.26 -1.28
CA ASP A 320 8.11 -4.35 -1.79
C ASP A 320 7.90 -3.37 -2.95
N ASP A 321 7.72 -3.88 -4.18
CA ASP A 321 7.24 -3.09 -5.31
C ASP A 321 5.71 -3.08 -5.32
N PHE A 322 5.11 -1.90 -5.14
CA PHE A 322 3.68 -1.76 -4.92
C PHE A 322 2.83 -1.86 -6.20
N LYS A 323 3.43 -1.64 -7.37
CA LYS A 323 2.77 -1.74 -8.69
C LYS A 323 3.06 -3.06 -9.40
N TRP A 324 4.07 -3.82 -8.98
CA TRP A 324 4.37 -5.15 -9.50
C TRP A 324 3.46 -6.25 -8.91
N LEU A 325 2.27 -6.41 -9.50
CA LEU A 325 1.27 -7.40 -9.05
C LEU A 325 1.61 -8.87 -9.39
N ARG A 326 2.77 -9.17 -9.99
CA ARG A 326 3.15 -10.51 -10.46
C ARG A 326 3.90 -11.30 -9.37
N ALA A 327 3.91 -12.63 -9.49
CA ALA A 327 4.51 -13.53 -8.50
C ALA A 327 6.04 -13.75 -8.68
N VAL A 328 6.62 -13.28 -9.78
CA VAL A 328 8.08 -13.26 -10.02
C VAL A 328 8.68 -11.98 -9.44
N GLN A 329 10.00 -11.93 -9.24
CA GLN A 329 10.70 -10.71 -8.82
C GLN A 329 10.40 -9.53 -9.78
N SER A 330 10.33 -8.31 -9.24
CA SER A 330 10.15 -7.11 -10.07
C SER A 330 11.46 -6.77 -10.79
N PRO A 331 11.43 -6.46 -12.12
CA PRO A 331 12.59 -6.00 -12.86
C PRO A 331 12.96 -4.54 -12.53
N ASN A 332 12.13 -3.84 -11.74
CA ASN A 332 12.33 -2.44 -11.39
C ASN A 332 13.49 -2.23 -10.40
N TRP A 333 13.81 -3.27 -9.60
CA TRP A 333 14.85 -3.23 -8.58
C TRP A 333 15.76 -4.45 -8.58
N SER A 334 16.96 -4.30 -8.04
CA SER A 334 17.92 -5.38 -7.80
C SER A 334 18.75 -5.16 -6.53
N VAL A 335 19.45 -6.19 -6.07
CA VAL A 335 20.54 -6.04 -5.09
C VAL A 335 21.81 -5.59 -5.81
N LEU A 336 22.59 -4.70 -5.19
CA LEU A 336 23.88 -4.24 -5.70
C LEU A 336 24.99 -5.25 -5.36
N GLU A 337 25.70 -5.72 -6.39
CA GLU A 337 26.86 -6.61 -6.25
C GLU A 337 27.99 -5.96 -5.43
N GLU A 338 28.73 -6.76 -4.66
CA GLU A 338 29.79 -6.29 -3.78
C GLU A 338 30.93 -5.58 -4.51
N SER A 339 31.25 -6.03 -5.71
CA SER A 339 32.19 -5.41 -6.65
C SER A 339 31.77 -4.02 -7.15
N GLN A 340 30.51 -3.62 -6.95
CA GLN A 340 29.93 -2.36 -7.42
C GLN A 340 29.49 -1.44 -6.27
N ARG A 341 29.69 -1.84 -5.01
CA ARG A 341 29.40 -1.02 -3.83
C ARG A 341 30.49 0.05 -3.66
N ILE A 342 30.09 1.25 -3.23
CA ILE A 342 31.05 2.23 -2.71
C ILE A 342 31.69 1.69 -1.42
N GLU A 343 32.95 2.07 -1.18
CA GLU A 343 33.61 1.80 0.10
C GLU A 343 32.91 2.56 1.25
N CYS A 344 33.17 2.17 2.50
CA CYS A 344 32.52 2.81 3.65
C CYS A 344 32.84 4.31 3.68
N PHE A 345 31.82 5.16 3.70
CA PHE A 345 32.01 6.61 3.60
C PHE A 345 32.22 7.20 5.00
N GLU A 346 33.43 7.72 5.26
CA GLU A 346 33.82 8.26 6.55
C GLU A 346 33.68 9.79 6.61
N ILE A 347 32.59 10.27 7.22
CA ILE A 347 32.41 11.70 7.46
C ILE A 347 33.29 12.10 8.64
N HIS A 348 34.39 12.78 8.33
CA HIS A 348 35.24 13.44 9.31
C HIS A 348 34.63 14.80 9.67
N GLU A 349 34.35 15.05 10.96
CA GLU A 349 33.92 16.37 11.45
C GLU A 349 35.11 17.35 11.38
N SER A 350 35.26 18.01 10.22
CA SER A 350 36.14 19.18 10.10
C SER A 350 35.54 20.32 10.93
N GLY A 351 36.21 20.68 12.03
CA GLY A 351 35.73 21.65 13.01
C GLY A 351 35.78 23.10 12.53
N ASP A 352 34.99 23.45 11.51
CA ASP A 352 34.76 24.83 11.10
C ASP A 352 33.86 25.54 12.11
N GLY A 353 34.50 26.24 13.05
CA GLY A 353 33.87 27.40 13.67
C GLY A 353 33.89 28.55 12.67
N ASN A 354 32.71 29.07 12.31
CA ASN A 354 32.60 30.33 11.57
C ASN A 354 31.50 31.22 12.18
N GLU A 355 31.65 32.52 11.99
CA GLU A 355 31.15 33.55 12.90
C GLU A 355 29.68 33.93 12.63
N ASN A 356 29.05 34.53 13.65
CA ASN A 356 27.76 35.21 13.45
C ASN A 356 27.93 36.35 12.43
N PRO A 357 27.08 36.46 11.40
CA PRO A 357 26.90 37.71 10.69
C PRO A 357 26.17 38.70 11.62
N GLN A 358 26.95 39.44 12.40
CA GLN A 358 26.45 40.47 13.31
C GLN A 358 25.93 41.66 12.49
N THR A 359 24.62 41.90 12.56
CA THR A 359 23.97 43.07 11.93
C THR A 359 23.85 44.21 12.94
N ASP A 360 24.58 45.29 12.71
CA ASP A 360 24.26 46.64 13.22
C ASP A 360 23.05 47.25 12.46
#